data_AF-A0A376MGI1-F1
#
_entry.id   AF-A0A376MGI1-F1
#
_cell.length_a   1.000
_cell.length_b   1.000
_cell.length_c   1.000
_cell.angle_alpha   90.00
_cell.angle_beta   90.00
_cell.angle_gamma   90.00
#
_symmetry.space_group_name_H-M   'P 1'
#
loop_
_entity.id
_entity.type
_entity.pdbx_description
1 polymer ?
#
loop_
_entity_poly.entity_id
_entity_poly.type
_entity_poly.pdbx_seq_one_letter_code
_entity_poly.pdbx_strand_id
1 'polypeptide(L)'
;MPKHNTRKRKYLLPGKNLIKGKAEVKTLHLADMVICVNGSILRFERFAFKSCPVLFRGFRKVETSQFTDMKRSSFVRQIYSLLSENVTSTTASRYETLIKYVRWVDDSNDTELIDKDMFHWELIDGFMTWCEVAH
;
A
#
# COMPACT_ATOMS: atom_id res chain seq x y z
N MET A 1 35.05 -39.68 54.52
CA MET A 1 33.81 -39.80 53.70
C MET A 1 33.69 -38.56 52.82
N PRO A 2 33.53 -38.67 51.48
CA PRO A 2 33.43 -37.51 50.61
C PRO A 2 32.01 -36.93 50.61
N LYS A 3 31.88 -35.60 50.72
CA LYS A 3 30.60 -34.89 50.68
C LYS A 3 30.14 -34.73 49.23
N HIS A 4 29.01 -35.36 48.88
CA HIS A 4 28.40 -35.28 47.54
C HIS A 4 27.72 -33.92 47.36
N ASN A 5 28.28 -33.05 46.50
CA ASN A 5 27.76 -31.71 46.27
C ASN A 5 26.74 -31.73 45.11
N THR A 6 25.46 -31.95 45.42
CA THR A 6 24.37 -31.96 44.42
C THR A 6 23.83 -30.55 44.16
N ARG A 7 24.64 -29.67 43.56
CA ARG A 7 24.10 -28.40 43.01
C ARG A 7 23.60 -28.64 41.59
N LYS A 8 22.30 -28.91 41.45
CA LYS A 8 21.62 -28.86 40.15
C LYS A 8 21.62 -27.40 39.65
N ARG A 9 22.08 -27.16 38.42
CA ARG A 9 21.96 -25.84 37.76
C ARG A 9 20.47 -25.47 37.66
N LYS A 10 20.09 -24.29 38.17
CA LYS A 10 18.76 -23.72 37.93
C LYS A 10 18.70 -23.21 36.49
N TYR A 11 17.66 -23.55 35.75
CA TYR A 11 17.42 -23.06 34.40
C TYR A 11 17.18 -21.54 34.44
N LEU A 12 17.81 -20.79 33.54
CA LEU A 12 17.52 -19.37 33.36
C LEU A 12 16.14 -19.24 32.72
N LEU A 13 15.16 -18.75 33.48
CA LEU A 13 13.89 -18.33 32.90
C LEU A 13 14.14 -17.00 32.16
N PRO A 14 13.68 -16.85 30.90
CA PRO A 14 13.77 -15.58 30.21
C PRO A 14 13.13 -14.49 31.07
N GLY A 15 13.84 -13.40 31.33
CA GLY A 15 13.27 -12.26 32.01
C GLY A 15 12.02 -11.80 31.24
N LYS A 16 10.95 -11.40 31.95
CA LYS A 16 9.68 -10.96 31.33
C LYS A 16 9.88 -9.88 30.25
N ASN A 17 10.99 -9.15 30.32
CA ASN A 17 11.42 -8.10 29.40
C ASN A 17 11.90 -8.65 28.03
N LEU A 18 12.23 -9.94 27.93
CA LEU A 18 12.57 -10.64 26.67
C LEU A 18 11.33 -11.16 25.94
N ILE A 19 10.17 -11.16 26.60
CA ILE A 19 8.89 -11.44 25.96
C ILE A 19 8.53 -10.17 25.19
N LYS A 20 9.04 -10.07 23.96
CA LYS A 20 8.65 -9.05 22.98
C LYS A 20 7.13 -8.94 23.05
N GLY A 21 6.61 -7.76 23.42
CA GLY A 21 5.17 -7.54 23.54
C GLY A 21 4.47 -8.11 22.32
N LYS A 22 3.36 -8.86 22.54
CA LYS A 22 2.60 -9.52 21.48
C LYS A 22 2.48 -8.53 20.31
N ALA A 23 3.03 -8.90 19.15
CA ALA A 23 2.92 -8.08 17.96
C ALA A 23 1.43 -7.79 17.72
N GLU A 24 1.04 -6.52 17.83
CA GLU A 24 -0.32 -6.10 17.60
C GLU A 24 -0.48 -5.85 16.10
N VAL A 25 -1.26 -6.70 15.44
CA VAL A 25 -1.61 -6.52 14.03
C VAL A 25 -2.78 -5.54 13.97
N LYS A 26 -2.50 -4.25 13.73
CA LYS A 26 -3.55 -3.29 13.41
C LYS A 26 -3.98 -3.46 11.97
N THR A 27 -5.25 -3.79 11.75
CA THR A 27 -5.83 -3.83 10.40
C THR A 27 -5.93 -2.40 9.87
N LEU A 28 -5.06 -2.04 8.92
CA LEU A 28 -5.11 -0.73 8.27
C LEU A 28 -6.20 -0.75 7.18
N HIS A 29 -7.25 0.07 7.33
CA HIS A 29 -8.27 0.24 6.31
C HIS A 29 -7.73 1.09 5.14
N LEU A 30 -8.28 0.89 3.94
CA LEU A 30 -7.85 1.65 2.75
C LEU A 30 -8.08 3.16 2.92
N ALA A 31 -9.15 3.55 3.61
CA ALA A 31 -9.47 4.94 3.91
C ALA A 31 -8.38 5.63 4.77
N ASP A 32 -7.64 4.85 5.55
CA ASP A 32 -6.59 5.34 6.44
C ASP A 32 -5.20 5.33 5.77
N MET A 33 -5.09 4.77 4.57
CA MET A 33 -3.84 4.75 3.79
C MET A 33 -3.61 6.12 3.17
N VAL A 34 -2.95 6.98 3.94
CA VAL A 34 -2.68 8.36 3.57
C VAL A 34 -1.21 8.68 3.83
N ILE A 35 -0.60 9.45 2.92
CA ILE A 35 0.74 10.02 3.09
C ILE A 35 0.65 11.53 2.94
N CYS A 36 1.31 12.27 3.82
CA CYS A 36 1.43 13.73 3.72
C CYS A 36 2.80 14.10 3.17
N VAL A 37 2.86 14.84 2.06
CA VAL A 37 4.10 15.27 1.40
C VAL A 37 3.97 16.73 0.97
N ASN A 38 4.87 17.61 1.41
CA ASN A 38 4.91 19.02 1.01
C ASN A 38 3.54 19.73 1.10
N GLY A 39 2.80 19.51 2.18
CA GLY A 39 1.45 20.08 2.39
C GLY A 39 0.33 19.42 1.58
N SER A 40 0.65 18.46 0.71
CA SER A 40 -0.32 17.68 -0.05
C SER A 40 -0.65 16.35 0.65
N ILE A 41 -1.92 15.94 0.55
CA ILE A 41 -2.43 14.70 1.15
C ILE A 41 -2.66 13.68 0.03
N LEU A 42 -1.86 12.63 0.01
CA LEU A 42 -1.95 11.53 -0.95
C LEU A 42 -2.85 10.44 -0.36
N ARG A 43 -4.04 10.25 -0.93
CA ARG A 43 -5.08 9.34 -0.41
C ARG A 43 -5.23 8.10 -1.27
N PHE A 44 -4.74 6.97 -0.77
CA PHE A 44 -4.65 5.75 -1.55
C PHE A 44 -5.99 5.06 -1.79
N GLU A 45 -7.01 5.35 -0.98
CA GLU A 45 -8.39 4.86 -1.15
C GLU A 45 -8.91 5.05 -2.59
N ARG A 46 -8.50 6.13 -3.28
CA ARG A 46 -8.96 6.41 -4.65
C ARG A 46 -8.61 5.32 -5.65
N PHE A 47 -7.51 4.59 -5.44
CA PHE A 47 -7.06 3.51 -6.33
C PHE A 47 -7.96 2.27 -6.26
N ALA A 48 -8.85 2.18 -5.27
CA ALA A 48 -9.85 1.12 -5.23
C ALA A 48 -10.94 1.29 -6.29
N PHE A 49 -11.17 2.51 -6.78
CA PHE A 49 -12.27 2.85 -7.68
C PHE A 49 -11.79 3.07 -9.12
N LYS A 50 -12.68 2.82 -10.08
CA LYS A 50 -12.43 3.04 -11.51
C LYS A 50 -12.04 4.50 -11.79
N SER A 51 -11.01 4.69 -12.59
CA SER A 51 -10.45 5.98 -13.02
C SER A 51 -9.88 6.85 -11.89
N CYS A 52 -9.67 6.28 -10.70
CA CYS A 52 -9.09 6.98 -9.54
C CYS A 52 -9.78 8.35 -9.27
N PRO A 53 -11.07 8.39 -8.92
CA PRO A 53 -11.80 9.63 -8.75
C PRO A 53 -11.26 10.42 -7.55
N VAL A 54 -11.46 11.74 -7.57
CA VAL A 54 -11.12 12.58 -6.43
C VAL A 54 -12.19 12.38 -5.35
N LEU A 55 -11.79 11.81 -4.20
CA LEU A 55 -12.72 11.48 -3.11
C LEU A 55 -12.98 12.62 -2.13
N PHE A 56 -12.29 13.76 -2.28
CA PHE A 56 -12.41 14.89 -1.36
C PHE A 56 -12.47 16.20 -2.13
N ARG A 57 -13.41 17.07 -1.75
CA ARG A 57 -13.45 18.47 -2.19
C ARG A 57 -13.17 19.35 -0.97
N GLY A 58 -11.93 19.81 -0.84
CA GLY A 58 -11.44 20.41 0.40
C GLY A 58 -11.49 19.40 1.55
N PHE A 59 -12.15 19.77 2.65
CA PHE A 59 -12.32 18.90 3.82
C PHE A 59 -13.49 17.90 3.69
N ARG A 60 -14.36 18.07 2.69
CA ARG A 60 -15.56 17.24 2.54
C ARG A 60 -15.25 15.96 1.75
N LYS A 61 -15.49 14.80 2.35
CA LYS A 61 -15.47 13.50 1.65
C LYS A 61 -16.67 13.42 0.71
N VAL A 62 -16.41 13.03 -0.53
CA VAL A 62 -17.41 12.76 -1.56
C VAL A 62 -17.97 11.36 -1.32
N GLU A 63 -19.27 11.19 -1.55
CA GLU A 63 -19.91 9.89 -1.43
C GLU A 63 -19.34 8.92 -2.47
N THR A 64 -18.91 7.74 -2.01
CA THR A 64 -18.25 6.73 -2.84
C THR A 64 -19.22 5.77 -3.52
N SER A 65 -20.50 5.80 -3.16
CA SER A 65 -21.56 4.93 -3.72
C SER A 65 -21.74 5.09 -5.23
N GLN A 66 -21.42 6.27 -5.76
CA GLN A 66 -21.47 6.58 -7.19
C GLN A 66 -20.27 6.04 -7.99
N PHE A 67 -19.21 5.56 -7.32
CA PHE A 67 -18.00 5.09 -7.97
C PHE A 67 -17.97 3.56 -8.06
N THR A 68 -17.52 3.04 -9.19
CA THR A 68 -17.32 1.60 -9.38
C THR A 68 -16.12 1.10 -8.59
N ASP A 69 -16.33 0.21 -7.63
CA ASP A 69 -15.26 -0.50 -6.91
C ASP A 69 -14.65 -1.59 -7.81
N MET A 70 -13.34 -1.48 -8.03
CA MET A 70 -12.56 -2.38 -8.89
C MET A 70 -11.84 -3.48 -8.09
N LYS A 71 -12.12 -3.59 -6.78
CA LYS A 71 -11.61 -4.63 -5.86
C LYS A 71 -10.08 -4.69 -5.76
N ARG A 72 -9.40 -3.57 -5.98
CA ARG A 72 -7.91 -3.45 -6.05
C ARG A 72 -7.21 -3.36 -4.69
N SER A 73 -7.82 -3.85 -3.62
CA SER A 73 -7.32 -3.61 -2.26
C SER A 73 -5.88 -4.13 -2.02
N SER A 74 -5.48 -5.22 -2.68
CA SER A 74 -4.11 -5.75 -2.67
C SER A 74 -3.12 -4.77 -3.31
N PHE A 75 -3.43 -4.31 -4.53
CA PHE A 75 -2.64 -3.30 -5.23
C PHE A 75 -2.48 -2.03 -4.40
N VAL A 76 -3.57 -1.49 -3.84
CA VAL A 76 -3.54 -0.28 -3.00
C VAL A 76 -2.59 -0.45 -1.81
N ARG A 77 -2.62 -1.61 -1.16
CA ARG A 77 -1.72 -1.92 -0.03
C ARG A 77 -0.25 -1.98 -0.46
N GLN A 78 0.03 -2.57 -1.63
CA GLN A 78 1.39 -2.69 -2.15
C GLN A 78 1.99 -1.32 -2.49
N ILE A 79 1.25 -0.46 -3.21
CA ILE A 79 1.73 0.91 -3.53
C ILE A 79 1.88 1.77 -2.27
N TYR A 80 0.98 1.61 -1.29
CA TYR A 80 1.08 2.33 -0.02
C TYR A 80 2.33 1.89 0.75
N SER A 81 2.57 0.58 0.85
CA SER A 81 3.77 0.05 1.49
C SER A 81 5.04 0.58 0.81
N LEU A 82 5.08 0.59 -0.52
CA LEU A 82 6.23 1.06 -1.28
C LEU A 82 6.50 2.56 -1.10
N LEU A 83 5.45 3.39 -1.14
CA LEU A 83 5.60 4.85 -1.08
C LEU A 83 5.73 5.40 0.36
N SER A 84 5.28 4.65 1.37
CA SER A 84 5.34 5.06 2.77
C SER A 84 6.70 4.82 3.42
N GLU A 85 7.53 3.93 2.88
CA GLU A 85 8.83 3.57 3.47
C GLU A 85 9.83 4.73 3.44
N ASN A 86 9.91 5.45 2.32
CA ASN A 86 10.85 6.57 2.13
C ASN A 86 10.16 7.74 1.41
N VAL A 87 9.38 8.49 2.17
CA VAL A 87 8.66 9.67 1.65
C VAL A 87 9.68 10.77 1.31
N THR A 88 9.71 11.18 0.03
CA THR A 88 10.60 12.22 -0.49
C THR A 88 9.80 13.30 -1.22
N SER A 89 10.47 14.37 -1.68
CA SER A 89 9.85 15.39 -2.54
C SER A 89 9.28 14.83 -3.84
N THR A 90 9.80 13.69 -4.33
CA THR A 90 9.32 13.05 -5.57
C THR A 90 8.10 12.14 -5.38
N THR A 91 7.74 11.82 -4.13
CA THR A 91 6.63 10.90 -3.81
C THR A 91 5.30 11.38 -4.40
N ALA A 92 5.03 12.68 -4.36
CA ALA A 92 3.83 13.26 -4.95
C ALA A 92 3.78 13.06 -6.48
N SER A 93 4.90 13.28 -7.17
CA SER A 93 4.99 13.06 -8.62
C SER A 93 4.77 11.58 -8.98
N ARG A 94 5.43 10.66 -8.26
CA ARG A 94 5.24 9.21 -8.45
C ARG A 94 3.78 8.79 -8.23
N TYR A 95 3.14 9.35 -7.20
CA TYR A 95 1.74 9.10 -6.92
C TYR A 95 0.80 9.58 -8.05
N GLU A 96 1.07 10.75 -8.64
CA GLU A 96 0.31 11.23 -9.80
C GLU A 96 0.55 10.37 -11.05
N THR A 97 1.76 9.88 -11.27
CA THR A 97 2.05 8.91 -12.34
C THR A 97 1.26 7.61 -12.14
N LEU A 98 1.16 7.10 -10.91
CA LEU A 98 0.33 5.93 -10.61
C LEU A 98 -1.15 6.17 -10.91
N ILE A 99 -1.66 7.38 -10.67
CA ILE A 99 -3.05 7.74 -11.04
C ILE A 99 -3.23 7.66 -12.56
N LYS A 100 -2.28 8.19 -13.34
CA LYS A 100 -2.31 8.10 -14.81
C LYS A 100 -2.25 6.66 -15.28
N TYR A 101 -1.36 5.85 -14.70
CA TYR A 101 -1.25 4.43 -14.99
C TYR A 101 -2.58 3.70 -14.79
N VAL A 102 -3.19 3.84 -13.61
CA VAL A 102 -4.44 3.15 -13.31
C VAL A 102 -5.59 3.63 -14.22
N ARG A 103 -5.62 4.92 -14.58
CA ARG A 103 -6.60 5.42 -15.55
C ARG A 103 -6.40 4.82 -16.94
N TRP A 104 -5.15 4.75 -17.40
CA TRP A 104 -4.82 4.13 -18.68
C TRP A 104 -5.21 2.64 -18.71
N VAL A 105 -4.92 1.90 -17.64
CA VAL A 105 -5.38 0.51 -17.49
C VAL A 105 -6.91 0.44 -17.56
N ASP A 106 -7.62 1.34 -16.87
CA ASP A 106 -9.10 1.34 -16.82
C ASP A 106 -9.78 1.70 -18.14
N ASP A 107 -9.09 2.46 -18.99
CA ASP A 107 -9.56 2.91 -20.30
C ASP A 107 -9.18 1.93 -21.42
N SER A 108 -8.19 1.06 -21.18
CA SER A 108 -7.81 0.01 -22.13
C SER A 108 -8.85 -1.12 -22.16
N ASN A 109 -9.52 -1.30 -23.30
CA ASN A 109 -10.56 -2.34 -23.47
C ASN A 109 -10.00 -3.78 -23.44
N ASP A 110 -8.68 -3.95 -23.57
CA ASP A 110 -8.02 -5.27 -23.71
C ASP A 110 -7.55 -5.89 -22.39
N THR A 111 -7.79 -5.24 -21.24
CA THR A 111 -7.21 -5.66 -19.94
C THR A 111 -8.05 -6.66 -19.15
N GLU A 112 -9.07 -7.28 -19.75
CA GLU A 112 -9.87 -8.32 -19.09
C GLU A 112 -9.05 -9.58 -18.69
N LEU A 113 -7.83 -9.76 -19.22
CA LEU A 113 -7.09 -11.02 -19.14
C LEU A 113 -5.80 -11.00 -18.31
N ILE A 114 -5.31 -9.84 -17.88
CA ILE A 114 -4.06 -9.77 -17.11
C ILE A 114 -4.35 -9.97 -15.62
N ASP A 115 -4.73 -11.21 -15.29
CA ASP A 115 -4.79 -11.92 -14.00
C ASP A 115 -4.97 -11.09 -12.70
N LYS A 116 -5.73 -9.99 -12.75
CA LYS A 116 -5.88 -9.01 -11.66
C LYS A 116 -4.54 -8.47 -11.12
N ASP A 117 -3.45 -8.66 -11.84
CA ASP A 117 -2.13 -8.20 -11.46
C ASP A 117 -1.85 -6.83 -12.07
N MET A 118 -2.08 -5.79 -11.26
CA MET A 118 -1.83 -4.41 -11.63
C MET A 118 -0.33 -4.10 -11.84
N PHE A 119 0.58 -5.05 -11.60
CA PHE A 119 2.01 -4.91 -11.84
C PHE A 119 2.54 -5.82 -12.95
N HIS A 120 1.64 -6.41 -13.74
CA HIS A 120 2.07 -7.25 -14.85
C HIS A 120 2.93 -6.49 -15.84
N TRP A 121 3.99 -7.14 -16.32
CA TRP A 121 5.00 -6.51 -17.18
C TRP A 121 4.40 -5.88 -18.44
N GLU A 122 3.44 -6.54 -19.09
CA GLU A 122 2.79 -6.01 -20.30
C GLU A 122 1.99 -4.73 -20.04
N LEU A 123 1.38 -4.58 -18.86
CA LEU A 123 0.69 -3.34 -18.50
C LEU A 123 1.68 -2.20 -18.30
N ILE A 124 2.80 -2.50 -17.64
CA ILE A 124 3.86 -1.52 -17.39
C ILE A 124 4.47 -1.08 -18.72
N ASP A 125 4.86 -2.03 -19.57
CA ASP A 125 5.45 -1.77 -20.88
C ASP A 125 4.49 -1.01 -21.81
N GLY A 126 3.22 -1.43 -21.85
CA GLY A 126 2.18 -0.73 -22.59
C GLY A 126 1.96 0.70 -22.10
N PHE A 127 1.96 0.92 -20.79
CA PHE A 127 1.84 2.27 -20.22
C PHE A 127 3.05 3.15 -20.52
N MET A 128 4.27 2.60 -20.44
CA MET A 128 5.49 3.33 -20.77
C MET A 128 5.51 3.73 -22.25
N THR A 129 5.12 2.81 -23.13
CA THR A 129 4.96 3.08 -24.58
C THR A 129 3.91 4.17 -24.84
N TRP A 130 2.76 4.10 -24.16
CA TRP A 130 1.72 5.13 -24.27
C TRP A 130 2.22 6.51 -23.79
N CYS A 131 3.02 6.54 -22.73
CA CYS A 131 3.63 7.78 -22.23
C CYS A 131 4.60 8.40 -23.23
N GLU A 132 5.34 7.60 -24.00
CA GLU A 132 6.25 8.09 -25.05
C GLU A 132 5.51 8.69 -26.25
N VAL A 133 4.34 8.14 -26.61
CA VAL A 133 3.53 8.59 -27.75
C VAL A 133 2.61 9.77 -27.40
N ALA A 134 2.24 9.93 -26.12
CA ALA A 134 1.38 11.02 -25.65
C ALA A 134 2.10 12.39 -25.53
N HIS A 135 3.39 12.46 -25.90
CA HIS A 135 4.23 13.66 -25.95
C HIS A 135 4.57 14.04 -27.39
#